data_AF-A0A1M6TKQ5-F1
#
_entry.id   AF-A0A1M6TKQ5-F1
#
_cell.length_a   1.000
_cell.length_b   1.000
_cell.length_c   1.000
_cell.angle_alpha   90.00
_cell.angle_beta   90.00
_cell.angle_gamma   90.00
#
_symmetry.space_group_name_H-M   'P 1'
#
loop_
_entity.id
_entity.type
_entity.pdbx_description
1 polymer ?
#
loop_
_entity_poly.entity_id
_entity_poly.type
_entity_poly.pdbx_seq_one_letter_code
_entity_poly.pdbx_strand_id
1 'polypeptide(L)'
;MTDDMERFIDEFRQQVRRETLEMVASRLMNSLPVHVIAQVCQLTVSQVEHLRVKAGLPEQERPRRMLLDEPIAKTTVPMALSTKHVLQRHKEATDKLKRYLQKRRDAEW
;
A
#
# COMPACT_ATOMS: atom_id res chain seq x y z
N MET A 1 -39.58 -4.59 -30.30
CA MET A 1 -40.29 -4.81 -29.02
C MET A 1 -39.43 -5.55 -28.01
N THR A 2 -38.59 -6.51 -28.40
CA THR A 2 -37.63 -7.19 -27.50
C THR A 2 -36.49 -6.28 -27.03
N ASP A 3 -35.91 -5.48 -27.92
CA ASP A 3 -34.76 -4.61 -27.60
C ASP A 3 -35.09 -3.50 -26.59
N ASP A 4 -36.30 -2.94 -26.64
CA ASP A 4 -36.74 -1.92 -25.67
C ASP A 4 -36.96 -2.52 -24.27
N MET A 5 -37.41 -3.77 -24.23
CA MET A 5 -37.61 -4.50 -22.97
C MET A 5 -36.27 -4.91 -22.34
N GLU A 6 -35.29 -5.30 -23.16
CA GLU A 6 -33.92 -5.58 -22.69
C GLU A 6 -33.24 -4.32 -22.15
N ARG A 7 -33.35 -3.18 -22.84
CA ARG A 7 -32.82 -1.89 -22.33
C ARG A 7 -33.45 -1.49 -21.01
N PHE A 8 -34.77 -1.65 -20.89
CA PHE A 8 -35.48 -1.35 -19.64
C PHE A 8 -35.02 -2.25 -18.49
N ILE A 9 -34.81 -3.54 -18.75
CA ILE A 9 -34.31 -4.49 -17.74
C ILE A 9 -32.89 -4.12 -17.30
N ASP A 10 -32.03 -3.71 -18.23
CA ASP A 10 -30.66 -3.31 -17.91
C ASP A 10 -30.60 -1.99 -17.14
N GLU A 11 -31.43 -1.01 -17.50
CA GLU A 11 -31.60 0.23 -16.73
C GLU A 11 -32.09 -0.05 -15.31
N PHE A 12 -33.10 -0.92 -15.18
CA PHE A 12 -33.62 -1.32 -13.87
C PHE A 12 -32.57 -2.05 -13.02
N ARG A 13 -31.79 -2.95 -13.62
CA ARG A 13 -30.67 -3.62 -12.94
C ARG A 13 -29.61 -2.64 -12.48
N GLN A 14 -29.26 -1.66 -13.31
CA GLN A 14 -28.31 -0.61 -12.93
C GLN A 14 -28.84 0.25 -11.79
N GLN A 15 -30.14 0.56 -11.79
CA GLN A 15 -30.77 1.32 -10.74
C GLN A 15 -30.78 0.56 -9.40
N VAL A 16 -31.23 -0.70 -9.39
CA VAL A 16 -31.22 -1.54 -8.18
C VAL A 16 -29.80 -1.72 -7.66
N ARG A 17 -28.83 -1.92 -8.55
CA ARG A 17 -27.41 -2.04 -8.17
C ARG A 17 -26.91 -0.75 -7.50
N ARG A 18 -27.25 0.42 -8.06
CA ARG A 18 -26.87 1.72 -7.48
C ARG A 18 -27.46 1.91 -6.09
N GLU A 19 -28.76 1.70 -5.94
CA GLU A 19 -29.46 1.84 -4.65
C GLU A 19 -28.89 0.89 -3.58
N THR A 20 -28.59 -0.37 -3.97
CA THR A 20 -28.00 -1.35 -3.06
C THR A 20 -26.60 -0.92 -2.62
N LEU A 21 -25.77 -0.42 -3.55
CA LEU A 21 -24.42 0.04 -3.24
C LEU A 21 -24.43 1.28 -2.34
N GLU A 22 -25.35 2.21 -2.56
CA GLU A 22 -25.53 3.39 -1.69
C GLU A 22 -25.98 3.01 -0.28
N MET A 23 -26.89 2.04 -0.15
CA MET A 23 -27.34 1.51 1.14
C MET A 23 -26.19 0.82 1.89
N VAL A 24 -25.41 -0.02 1.20
CA VAL A 24 -24.25 -0.70 1.79
C VAL A 24 -23.19 0.32 2.19
N ALA A 25 -22.86 1.26 1.31
CA ALA A 25 -21.90 2.33 1.61
C ALA A 25 -22.31 3.10 2.88
N SER A 26 -23.58 3.48 2.99
CA SER A 26 -24.13 4.20 4.15
C SER A 26 -23.97 3.42 5.46
N ARG A 27 -24.19 2.10 5.44
CA ARG A 27 -23.99 1.25 6.62
C ARG A 27 -22.52 1.10 7.00
N LEU A 28 -21.62 1.07 6.02
CA LEU A 28 -20.19 0.91 6.24
C LEU A 28 -19.50 2.21 6.70
N MET A 29 -20.12 3.38 6.53
CA MET A 29 -19.52 4.69 6.86
C MET A 29 -19.10 4.84 8.32
N ASN A 30 -19.78 4.13 9.23
CA ASN A 30 -19.47 4.17 10.66
C ASN A 30 -18.35 3.19 11.06
N SER A 31 -17.95 2.28 10.18
CA SER A 31 -17.04 1.18 10.51
C SER A 31 -15.75 1.20 9.68
N LEU A 32 -15.79 1.74 8.47
CA LEU A 32 -14.67 1.70 7.53
C LEU A 32 -14.26 3.12 7.08
N PRO A 33 -12.98 3.31 6.70
CA PRO A 33 -12.55 4.53 6.04
C PRO A 33 -13.21 4.74 4.68
N VAL A 34 -13.47 6.00 4.30
CA VAL A 34 -14.08 6.39 3.00
C VAL A 34 -13.41 5.70 1.79
N HIS A 35 -12.08 5.60 1.78
CA HIS A 35 -11.35 5.00 0.65
C HIS A 35 -11.61 3.49 0.50
N VAL A 36 -11.81 2.77 1.60
CA VAL A 36 -12.14 1.33 1.58
C VAL A 36 -13.57 1.14 1.07
N ILE A 37 -14.50 1.98 1.53
CA ILE A 37 -15.89 1.96 1.06
C ILE A 37 -15.96 2.25 -0.44
N ALA A 38 -15.20 3.24 -0.92
CA ALA A 38 -15.09 3.56 -2.35
C ALA A 38 -14.64 2.34 -3.18
N GLN A 39 -13.63 1.60 -2.69
CA GLN A 39 -13.15 0.39 -3.36
C GLN A 39 -14.18 -0.74 -3.36
N VAL A 40 -14.79 -1.04 -2.20
CA VAL A 40 -15.75 -2.14 -2.05
C VAL A 40 -17.03 -1.87 -2.84
N CYS A 41 -17.53 -0.64 -2.80
CA CYS A 41 -18.76 -0.25 -3.47
C CYS A 41 -18.55 0.16 -4.94
N GLN A 42 -17.32 0.12 -5.46
CA GLN A 42 -16.96 0.60 -6.81
C GLN A 42 -17.45 2.04 -7.07
N LEU A 43 -17.40 2.86 -6.02
CA LEU A 43 -17.78 4.27 -6.06
C LEU A 43 -16.52 5.13 -6.03
N THR A 44 -16.62 6.35 -6.54
CA THR A 44 -15.55 7.34 -6.35
C THR A 44 -15.54 7.84 -4.90
N VAL A 45 -14.36 8.26 -4.41
CA VAL A 45 -14.23 8.86 -3.07
C VAL A 45 -15.19 10.05 -2.90
N SER A 46 -15.33 10.89 -3.93
CA SER A 46 -16.26 12.03 -3.93
C SER A 46 -17.73 11.62 -3.78
N GLN A 47 -18.16 10.52 -4.40
CA GLN A 47 -19.53 10.01 -4.24
C GLN A 47 -19.78 9.50 -2.82
N VAL A 48 -18.80 8.81 -2.23
CA VAL A 48 -18.90 8.32 -0.85
C VAL A 48 -18.90 9.50 0.14
N GLU A 49 -18.09 10.54 -0.09
CA GLU A 49 -18.12 11.76 0.72
C GLU A 49 -19.47 12.48 0.62
N HIS A 50 -20.04 12.57 -0.58
CA HIS A 50 -21.37 13.17 -0.77
C HIS A 50 -22.46 12.39 -0.02
N LEU A 51 -22.42 11.06 -0.06
CA LEU A 51 -23.31 10.20 0.72
C LEU A 51 -23.13 10.42 2.24
N ARG A 52 -21.88 10.65 2.70
CA ARG A 52 -21.58 10.93 4.10
C ARG A 52 -22.17 12.26 4.57
N VAL A 53 -22.02 13.31 3.74
CA VAL A 53 -22.61 14.63 4.00
C VAL A 53 -24.13 14.54 4.03
N LYS A 54 -24.74 13.83 3.08
CA LYS A 54 -26.19 13.58 3.05
C LYS A 54 -26.70 12.84 4.29
N ALA A 55 -25.87 11.96 4.85
CA ALA A 55 -26.17 11.23 6.09
C ALA A 55 -25.94 12.06 7.37
N GLY A 56 -25.44 13.31 7.26
CA GLY A 56 -25.16 14.16 8.42
C GLY A 56 -23.99 13.66 9.28
N LEU A 57 -23.13 12.80 8.73
CA LEU A 57 -21.99 12.23 9.44
C LEU A 57 -20.81 13.22 9.42
N PRO A 58 -20.09 13.36 10.55
CA PRO A 58 -18.97 14.29 10.66
C PRO A 58 -17.86 13.96 9.66
N GLU A 59 -17.02 14.95 9.39
CA GLU A 59 -15.86 14.72 8.53
C GLU A 59 -14.96 13.66 9.17
N GLN A 60 -14.91 12.46 8.59
CA GLN A 60 -13.95 11.44 9.00
C GLN A 60 -12.58 12.05 8.75
N GLU A 61 -11.87 12.35 9.83
CA GLU A 61 -10.53 12.89 9.77
C GLU A 61 -9.75 12.03 8.78
N ARG A 62 -9.18 12.67 7.74
CA ARG A 62 -8.29 11.97 6.80
C ARG A 62 -7.37 11.12 7.66
N PRO A 63 -7.16 9.83 7.33
CA PRO A 63 -6.19 9.04 8.07
C PRO A 63 -4.89 9.84 8.06
N ARG A 64 -4.53 10.41 9.23
CA ARG A 64 -3.25 11.09 9.39
C ARG A 64 -2.28 10.02 8.97
N ARG A 65 -1.61 10.21 7.81
CA ARG A 65 -0.58 9.31 7.32
C ARG A 65 0.20 8.89 8.55
N MET A 66 0.09 7.61 8.92
CA MET A 66 0.70 7.13 10.14
C MET A 66 2.16 7.51 10.02
N LEU A 67 2.66 8.27 11.00
CA LEU A 67 4.06 8.67 11.20
C LEU A 67 5.01 7.46 11.35
N LEU A 68 4.59 6.26 10.93
CA LEU A 68 5.36 5.02 10.95
C LEU A 68 6.24 4.85 9.70
N ASP A 69 6.04 5.65 8.64
CA ASP A 69 6.93 5.60 7.46
C ASP A 69 8.25 6.37 7.66
N GLU A 70 8.33 7.27 8.64
CA GLU A 70 9.52 8.13 8.82
C GLU A 70 10.65 7.61 9.73
N PRO A 71 10.48 6.67 10.69
CA PRO A 71 11.62 6.16 11.46
C PRO A 71 12.31 4.96 10.79
N ILE A 72 11.57 4.14 10.03
CA ILE A 72 12.11 2.89 9.48
C ILE A 72 12.97 3.17 8.26
N ALA A 73 12.52 4.02 7.33
CA ALA A 73 13.28 4.35 6.12
C ALA A 73 14.58 5.12 6.43
N LYS A 74 14.55 6.00 7.44
CA LYS A 74 15.73 6.79 7.85
C LYS A 74 16.80 5.95 8.58
N THR A 75 16.45 4.79 9.16
CA THR A 75 17.39 3.95 9.93
C THR A 75 17.84 2.67 9.21
N THR A 76 17.02 2.09 8.33
CA THR A 76 17.38 0.88 7.58
C THR A 76 18.41 1.12 6.49
N VAL A 77 18.34 2.25 5.77
CA VAL A 77 19.30 2.58 4.70
C VAL A 77 20.72 2.82 5.25
N PRO A 78 20.93 3.59 6.33
CA PRO A 78 22.27 3.75 6.93
C PRO A 78 22.83 2.44 7.48
N MET A 79 21.98 1.57 8.05
CA MET A 79 22.41 0.29 8.61
C MET A 79 22.83 -0.69 7.52
N ALA A 80 22.09 -0.77 6.41
CA ALA A 80 22.46 -1.60 5.25
C ALA A 80 23.79 -1.15 4.63
N LEU A 81 24.01 0.17 4.52
CA LEU A 81 25.29 0.71 4.05
C LEU A 81 26.43 0.39 5.02
N SER A 82 26.23 0.53 6.33
CA SER A 82 27.24 0.21 7.34
C SER A 82 27.64 -1.28 7.27
N THR A 83 26.67 -2.18 7.22
CA THR A 83 26.90 -3.64 7.11
C THR A 83 27.65 -4.00 5.83
N LYS A 84 27.33 -3.37 4.70
CA LYS A 84 28.06 -3.56 3.43
C LYS A 84 29.54 -3.17 3.56
N HIS A 85 29.85 -2.04 4.19
CA HIS A 85 31.23 -1.60 4.38
C HIS A 85 32.02 -2.54 5.29
N VAL A 86 31.40 -3.04 6.36
CA VAL A 86 32.03 -4.02 7.27
C VAL A 86 32.37 -5.31 6.52
N LEU A 87 31.44 -5.86 5.75
CA LEU A 87 31.67 -7.06 4.95
C LEU A 87 32.77 -6.86 3.90
N GLN A 88 32.82 -5.69 3.27
CA GLN A 88 33.87 -5.36 2.30
C GLN A 88 35.25 -5.31 2.95
N ARG A 89 35.41 -4.65 4.09
CA ARG A 89 36.69 -4.60 4.83
C ARG A 89 37.13 -5.99 5.29
N HIS A 90 36.20 -6.84 5.74
CA HIS A 90 36.52 -8.22 6.09
C HIS A 90 37.05 -9.00 4.90
N LYS A 91 36.41 -8.89 3.73
CA LYS A 91 36.87 -9.54 2.50
C LYS A 91 38.28 -9.08 2.12
N GLU A 92 38.54 -7.78 2.15
CA GLU A 92 39.87 -7.22 1.87
C GLU A 92 40.95 -7.74 2.84
N ALA A 93 40.62 -7.85 4.13
CA ALA A 93 41.53 -8.40 5.13
C ALA A 93 41.82 -9.89 4.87
N THR A 94 40.79 -10.68 4.56
CA THR A 94 40.96 -12.09 4.20
C THR A 94 41.80 -12.26 2.93
N ASP A 95 41.59 -11.43 1.92
CA ASP A 95 42.36 -11.50 0.67
C ASP A 95 43.82 -11.12 0.88
N LYS A 96 44.11 -10.12 1.73
CA LYS A 96 45.49 -9.79 2.14
C LYS A 96 46.15 -10.96 2.88
N LEU A 97 45.44 -11.59 3.79
CA LEU A 97 45.95 -12.74 4.55
C LEU A 97 46.25 -13.93 3.62
N LYS A 98 45.35 -14.24 2.69
CA LYS A 98 45.56 -15.28 1.67
C LYS A 98 46.79 -15.00 0.82
N ARG A 99 46.96 -13.77 0.35
CA ARG A 99 48.16 -13.38 -0.42
C ARG A 99 49.44 -13.50 0.40
N TYR A 100 49.41 -13.14 1.69
CA TYR A 100 50.57 -13.29 2.57
C TYR A 100 50.95 -14.76 2.78
N LEU A 101 49.96 -15.61 3.06
CA LEU A 101 50.18 -17.05 3.24
C LEU A 101 50.67 -17.72 1.95
N GLN A 102 50.13 -17.31 0.79
CA GLN A 102 50.60 -17.81 -0.50
C GLN A 102 52.05 -17.37 -0.77
N LYS A 103 52.39 -16.10 -0.55
CA LYS A 103 53.77 -15.59 -0.69
C LYS A 103 54.75 -16.30 0.24
N ARG A 104 54.33 -16.64 1.47
CA ARG A 104 55.17 -17.42 2.39
C ARG A 104 55.38 -18.85 1.89
N ARG A 105 54.32 -19.51 1.42
CA ARG A 105 54.40 -20.86 0.85
C ARG A 105 55.32 -20.89 -0.37
N ASP A 106 55.21 -19.90 -1.25
CA ASP A 106 56.02 -19.81 -2.47
C ASP A 106 57.49 -19.42 -2.19
N ALA A 107 57.80 -18.91 -0.99
CA ALA A 107 59.16 -18.58 -0.54
C ALA A 107 59.84 -19.69 0.28
N GLU A 108 59.10 -20.75 0.62
CA GLU A 108 59.62 -21.96 1.30
C GLU A 108 60.00 -23.08 0.30
N TRP A 109 59.92 -22.81 -1.02
CA TRP A 109 60.44 -23.62 -2.13
C TRP A 109 61.54 -22.85 -2.86
#